data_AF-A0A0F5L5X5-F1
#
_entry.id   AF-A0A0F5L5X5-F1
#
_cell.length_a   1.000
_cell.length_b   1.000
_cell.length_c   1.000
_cell.angle_alpha   90.00
_cell.angle_beta   90.00
_cell.angle_gamma   90.00
#
_symmetry.space_group_name_H-M   'P 1'
#
loop_
_entity.id
_entity.type
_entity.pdbx_description
1 polymer ?
#
loop_
_entity_poly.entity_id
_entity_poly.type
_entity_poly.pdbx_seq_one_letter_code
_entity_poly.pdbx_strand_id
1 'polypeptide(L)'
;MASYVRVTPEQIPLGQTALLLFVHQDQLCAGVVQHRCDGRIERRIPENPSPHDLVLGICKLMADMPDDADLLVVLDPLAYWPEAFPKLRNRW
;
A
#
# COMPACT_ATOMS: atom_id res chain seq x y z
N MET A 1 10.84 5.32 12.93
CA MET A 1 11.44 5.09 11.59
C MET A 1 10.33 4.54 10.76
N ALA A 2 9.95 5.21 9.66
CA ALA A 2 8.92 4.70 8.78
C ALA A 2 9.34 3.35 8.19
N SER A 3 8.57 2.31 8.46
CA SER A 3 8.78 0.97 7.94
C SER A 3 7.54 0.49 7.18
N TYR A 4 7.70 -0.58 6.40
CA TYR A 4 6.53 -1.26 5.86
C TYR A 4 6.05 -2.31 6.84
N VAL A 5 4.75 -2.30 7.14
CA VAL A 5 4.13 -3.26 8.04
C VAL A 5 3.09 -4.06 7.27
N ARG A 6 3.33 -5.36 7.11
CA ARG A 6 2.36 -6.24 6.48
C ARG A 6 1.17 -6.43 7.42
N VAL A 7 -0.03 -6.16 6.90
CA VAL A 7 -1.29 -6.31 7.62
C VAL A 7 -2.33 -7.02 6.75
N THR A 8 -3.33 -7.60 7.41
CA THR A 8 -4.59 -7.98 6.77
C THR A 8 -5.50 -6.75 6.62
N PRO A 9 -6.45 -6.75 5.68
CA PRO A 9 -7.38 -5.63 5.52
C PRO A 9 -8.09 -5.24 6.83
N GLU A 10 -8.41 -6.21 7.69
CA GLU A 10 -9.13 -6.03 8.95
C GLU A 10 -8.25 -5.41 10.05
N GLN A 11 -6.93 -5.47 9.90
CA GLN A 11 -5.95 -4.86 10.82
C GLN A 11 -5.66 -3.39 10.50
N ILE A 12 -6.13 -2.88 9.36
CA ILE A 12 -6.03 -1.45 9.04
C ILE A 12 -6.90 -0.68 10.04
N PRO A 13 -6.41 0.39 10.70
CA PRO A 13 -7.25 1.19 11.58
C PRO A 13 -8.40 1.87 10.82
N LEU A 14 -9.54 2.06 11.50
CA LEU A 14 -10.70 2.77 10.92
C LEU A 14 -10.30 4.18 10.44
N GLY A 15 -10.77 4.53 9.25
CA GLY A 15 -10.46 5.79 8.59
C GLY A 15 -9.11 5.82 7.87
N GLN A 16 -8.26 4.80 8.02
CA GLN A 16 -6.94 4.77 7.40
C GLN A 16 -6.90 4.00 6.08
N THR A 17 -5.78 4.18 5.38
CA THR A 17 -5.45 3.52 4.13
C THR A 17 -4.18 2.68 4.26
N ALA A 18 -4.09 1.66 3.43
CA ALA A 18 -2.91 0.82 3.27
C ALA A 18 -2.57 0.67 1.79
N LEU A 19 -1.30 0.44 1.49
CA LEU A 19 -0.86 0.04 0.17
C LEU A 19 -1.37 -1.37 -0.12
N LEU A 20 -2.05 -1.56 -1.25
CA LEU A 20 -2.40 -2.90 -1.76
C LEU A 20 -1.35 -3.32 -2.78
N LEU A 21 -0.71 -4.47 -2.57
CA LEU A 21 0.07 -5.13 -3.62
C LEU A 21 -0.76 -6.27 -4.20
N PHE A 22 -0.89 -6.31 -5.52
CA PHE A 22 -1.64 -7.32 -6.25
C PHE A 22 -0.96 -7.64 -7.58
N VAL A 23 -1.22 -8.81 -8.15
CA VAL A 23 -0.70 -9.18 -9.47
C VAL A 23 -1.76 -8.90 -10.53
N HIS A 24 -1.37 -8.21 -11.59
CA HIS A 24 -2.18 -7.99 -12.79
C HIS A 24 -1.33 -8.26 -14.02
N GLN A 25 -1.83 -9.10 -14.94
CA GLN A 25 -1.08 -9.52 -16.15
C GLN A 25 0.34 -10.03 -15.83
N ASP A 26 0.47 -10.89 -14.82
CA ASP A 26 1.74 -11.45 -14.35
C ASP A 26 2.76 -10.42 -13.80
N GLN A 27 2.33 -9.19 -13.53
CA GLN A 27 3.17 -8.15 -12.96
C GLN A 27 2.64 -7.65 -11.62
N LEU A 28 3.55 -7.29 -10.71
CA LEU A 28 3.21 -6.72 -9.41
C LEU A 28 2.81 -5.25 -9.57
N CYS A 29 1.59 -4.93 -9.19
CA CYS A 29 1.00 -3.60 -9.23
C CYS A 29 0.62 -3.11 -7.84
N ALA A 30 0.37 -1.81 -7.73
CA ALA A 30 -0.05 -1.15 -6.50
C ALA A 30 -1.46 -0.56 -6.61
N GLY A 31 -2.19 -0.63 -5.51
CA GLY A 31 -3.47 0.04 -5.30
C GLY A 31 -3.56 0.52 -3.86
N VAL A 32 -4.77 0.89 -3.44
CA VAL A 32 -5.04 1.33 -2.08
C VAL A 32 -6.16 0.49 -1.49
N VAL A 33 -6.01 0.03 -0.25
CA VAL A 33 -7.12 -0.43 0.58
C VAL A 33 -7.46 0.66 1.57
N GLN A 34 -8.73 1.03 1.68
CA GLN A 34 -9.23 1.94 2.71
C GLN A 34 -10.14 1.18 3.67
N HIS A 35 -9.86 1.29 4.97
CA HIS A 35 -10.83 0.92 5.99
C HIS A 35 -11.66 2.15 6.31
N ARG A 36 -12.89 2.20 5.80
CA ARG A 36 -13.79 3.34 5.99
C ARG A 36 -14.28 3.43 7.43
N CYS A 37 -14.69 4.63 7.86
CA CYS A 37 -15.19 4.85 9.21
C CYS A 37 -16.49 4.09 9.53
N ASP A 38 -17.21 3.58 8.53
CA ASP A 38 -18.40 2.74 8.67
C ASP A 38 -18.05 1.23 8.78
N GLY A 39 -16.76 0.88 8.88
CA GLY A 39 -16.28 -0.50 9.01
C GLY A 39 -16.16 -1.24 7.67
N ARG A 40 -16.45 -0.60 6.54
CA ARG A 40 -16.29 -1.22 5.21
C ARG A 40 -14.85 -1.14 4.74
N ILE A 41 -14.44 -2.17 4.03
CA ILE A 41 -13.13 -2.24 3.37
C ILE A 41 -13.32 -1.99 1.88
N GLU A 42 -12.69 -0.94 1.36
CA GLU A 42 -12.80 -0.52 -0.04
C GLU A 42 -11.43 -0.65 -0.72
N ARG A 43 -11.39 -1.31 -1.88
CA ARG A 43 -10.20 -1.40 -2.72
C ARG A 43 -10.30 -0.36 -3.83
N ARG A 44 -9.30 0.50 -3.95
CA ARG A 44 -9.15 1.47 -5.04
C ARG A 44 -7.96 1.06 -5.89
N ILE A 45 -8.28 0.51 -7.05
CA ILE A 45 -7.32 0.05 -8.04
C ILE A 45 -7.55 0.87 -9.31
N PRO A 46 -6.51 1.43 -9.94
CA PRO A 46 -6.67 2.13 -11.22
C PRO A 46 -7.20 1.17 -12.30
N GLU A 47 -7.98 1.68 -13.25
CA GLU A 47 -8.59 0.87 -14.32
C GLU A 47 -7.54 0.15 -15.18
N ASN A 48 -6.36 0.74 -15.35
CA ASN A 48 -5.24 0.16 -16.07
C ASN A 48 -3.99 0.18 -15.19
N PRO A 49 -3.82 -0.79 -14.28
CA PRO A 49 -2.74 -0.78 -13.29
C PRO A 49 -1.40 -1.13 -13.93
N SER A 50 -0.40 -0.28 -13.73
CA SER A 50 0.97 -0.50 -14.20
C SER A 50 1.94 -0.68 -13.03
N PRO A 51 2.94 -1.57 -13.14
CA PRO A 51 4.02 -1.68 -12.14
C PRO A 51 4.80 -0.37 -11.95
N HIS A 52 4.83 0.47 -12.98
CA HIS A 52 5.52 1.78 -12.92
C HIS A 52 4.82 2.76 -11.96
N ASP A 53 3.53 2.55 -11.69
CA ASP A 53 2.77 3.37 -10.76
C ASP A 53 3.00 2.98 -9.29
N LEU A 54 3.73 1.89 -9.03
CA LEU A 54 3.97 1.39 -7.67
C LEU A 54 4.66 2.43 -6.79
N VAL A 55 5.75 3.02 -7.28
CA VAL A 55 6.49 4.05 -6.54
C VAL A 55 5.63 5.30 -6.36
N LEU A 56 4.89 5.71 -7.38
CA LEU A 56 3.99 6.87 -7.31
C LEU A 56 2.85 6.65 -6.31
N GLY A 57 2.31 5.43 -6.23
CA GLY A 57 1.28 5.03 -5.27
C GLY A 57 1.81 5.10 -3.83
N ILE A 58 3.02 4.58 -3.59
CA ILE A 58 3.70 4.70 -2.30
C ILE A 58 3.90 6.17 -1.93
N CYS A 59 4.46 6.98 -2.84
CA CYS A 59 4.70 8.40 -2.59
C CYS A 59 3.40 9.18 -2.27
N LYS A 60 2.31 8.89 -2.98
CA LYS A 60 1.00 9.52 -2.73
C LYS A 60 0.44 9.14 -1.36
N LEU A 61 0.53 7.87 -0.97
CA LEU A 61 0.07 7.43 0.35
C LEU A 61 0.85 8.09 1.48
N MET A 62 2.17 8.22 1.31
CA MET A 62 3.03 8.83 2.31
C MET A 62 2.91 10.36 2.39
N ALA A 63 2.42 11.03 1.34
CA ALA A 63 2.38 12.50 1.28
C ALA A 63 1.53 13.12 2.41
N ASP A 64 0.51 12.40 2.87
CA ASP A 64 -0.40 12.83 3.94
C ASP A 64 -0.08 12.17 5.29
N MET A 65 0.99 11.38 5.38
CA MET A 65 1.39 10.65 6.60
C MET A 65 2.49 11.41 7.36
N PRO A 66 2.55 11.28 8.69
CA PRO A 66 3.70 11.74 9.47
C PRO A 66 5.00 11.05 9.00
N ASP A 67 6.12 11.78 9.04
CA ASP A 67 7.44 11.29 8.57
C ASP A 67 7.91 10.01 9.29
N ASP A 68 7.41 9.74 10.49
CA ASP A 68 7.75 8.58 11.30
C ASP A 68 6.71 7.46 11.25
N ALA A 69 5.60 7.65 10.54
CA ALA A 69 4.53 6.68 10.45
C ALA A 69 4.89 5.49 9.56
N ASP A 70 4.51 4.29 10.01
CA ASP A 70 4.66 3.06 9.24
C ASP A 70 3.65 3.01 8.09
N LEU A 71 4.09 2.60 6.90
CA LEU A 71 3.20 2.33 5.78
C LEU A 71 2.65 0.92 5.89
N LEU A 72 1.33 0.83 6.13
CA LEU A 72 0.62 -0.45 6.14
C LEU A 72 0.54 -1.03 4.73
N VAL A 73 0.80 -2.33 4.59
CA VAL A 73 0.75 -3.03 3.30
C VAL A 73 -0.08 -4.29 3.38
N VAL A 74 -1.07 -4.40 2.50
CA VAL A 74 -1.88 -5.59 2.27
C VAL A 74 -1.35 -6.31 1.04
N LEU A 75 -1.11 -7.61 1.16
CA LEU A 75 -0.80 -8.48 0.02
C LEU A 75 -2.07 -9.22 -0.40
N ASP A 76 -2.48 -9.07 -1.65
CA ASP A 76 -3.50 -9.95 -2.22
C ASP A 76 -2.95 -11.39 -2.35
N PRO A 77 -3.81 -12.42 -2.47
CA PRO A 77 -3.38 -13.83 -2.36
C PRO A 77 -2.26 -14.27 -3.32
N LEU A 78 -2.19 -13.67 -4.50
CA LEU A 78 -1.16 -13.96 -5.52
C LEU A 78 0.00 -12.97 -5.52
N ALA A 79 -0.07 -11.94 -4.67
CA ALA A 79 0.98 -10.94 -4.55
C ALA A 79 2.15 -11.47 -3.73
N TYR A 80 3.30 -10.84 -3.92
CA TYR A 80 4.52 -11.16 -3.21
C TYR A 80 5.24 -9.88 -2.81
N TRP A 81 6.12 -10.00 -1.82
CA TRP A 81 7.05 -8.94 -1.46
C TRP A 81 8.32 -9.11 -2.30
N PRO A 82 8.62 -8.23 -3.27
CA PRO A 82 9.80 -8.39 -4.08
C PRO A 82 11.06 -8.05 -3.27
N GLU A 83 12.17 -8.74 -3.56
CA GLU A 83 13.44 -8.52 -2.87
C GLU A 83 13.95 -7.07 -3.02
N ALA A 84 13.74 -6.49 -4.21
CA ALA A 84 14.10 -5.11 -4.53
C ALA A 84 12.99 -4.09 -4.22
N PHE A 85 12.15 -4.31 -3.20
CA PHE A 85 11.09 -3.35 -2.87
C PHE A 85 11.67 -1.99 -2.42
N PRO A 86 11.09 -0.85 -2.86
CA PRO A 86 11.63 0.47 -2.55
C PRO A 86 11.76 0.68 -1.04
N LYS A 87 12.90 1.15 -0.54
CA LYS A 87 13.05 1.43 0.90
C LYS A 87 12.44 2.79 1.24
N LEU A 88 11.69 2.86 2.35
CA LEU A 88 11.32 4.12 2.95
C LEU A 88 12.60 4.76 3.51
N ARG A 89 13.03 5.90 2.97
CA ARG A 89 14.24 6.60 3.40
C ARG A 89 13.81 7.72 4.35
N ASN A 90 14.26 7.68 5.60
CA ASN A 90 14.34 8.90 6.41
C ASN A 90 15.29 9.87 5.71
N ARG A 91 14.85 11.12 5.46
CA ARG A 91 15.79 12.21 5.20
C ARG A 91 16.70 12.35 6.43
N TRP A 92 17.99 12.46 6.18
CA TRP A 92 18.99 12.83 7.17
C TRP A 92 18.93 14.34 7.38
#